data_AF-A0A2E3W484-F1
#
_entry.id   AF-A0A2E3W484-F1
#
_cell.length_a   1.000
_cell.length_b   1.000
_cell.length_c   1.000
_cell.angle_alpha   90.00
_cell.angle_beta   90.00
_cell.angle_gamma   90.00
#
_symmetry.space_group_name_H-M   'P 1'
#
loop_
_entity.id
_entity.type
_entity.pdbx_description
1 polymer ?
#
loop_
_entity_poly.entity_id
_entity_poly.type
_entity_poly.pdbx_seq_one_letter_code
_entity_poly.pdbx_strand_id
1 'polypeptide(L)'
;MKKMINALKSVSTPIKSSSSEVLRDKDPVIETSIKILAEVMSYRRSPEKVKPCRDSKCESCTSIYLPKIVYAVKNRRPVNFVLPAFPGKSPNLNKVVGVVPDFAEKISLSFLQSLCKRVKTIYSPGIQIIICSDGRVFSDVVGMQESHVTSYQAELDRLIDEMSLKDISTFNLDDIYKNLSFAQMRDELMKTYGKSSEILKHKIKSGARPGATLEEVEANRMYCGITRFLFEDSLFPGQRKSRAAIQREAKSKAYEVIRRSNAWSELIEELFPEAVRLSIHPQACGSKKLGIRLVGNESWMTPWHGVAMETPKGHILVKRSEAEELGARLIYDSLGRPSFYQLLDSDLPAFIESKL
;
A
#
# COMPACT_ATOMS: atom_id res chain seq x y z
N MET A 1 -15.32 5.24 24.59
CA MET A 1 -15.40 5.07 23.12
C MET A 1 -16.37 6.05 22.45
N LYS A 2 -17.68 6.09 22.78
CA LYS A 2 -18.62 7.09 22.22
C LYS A 2 -18.28 8.57 22.51
N LYS A 3 -17.60 8.88 23.61
CA LYS A 3 -17.26 10.27 24.01
C LYS A 3 -16.05 10.88 23.28
N MET A 4 -15.07 10.09 22.83
CA MET A 4 -13.94 10.60 22.00
C MET A 4 -14.34 10.76 20.53
N ILE A 5 -15.18 9.85 20.02
CA ILE A 5 -15.75 9.91 18.67
C ILE A 5 -16.71 11.11 18.51
N ASN A 6 -17.36 11.56 19.59
CA ASN A 6 -18.26 12.71 19.55
C ASN A 6 -17.54 14.08 19.55
N ALA A 7 -16.25 14.15 19.88
CA ALA A 7 -15.49 15.40 19.87
C ALA A 7 -15.03 15.83 18.46
N LEU A 8 -15.14 14.94 17.47
CA LEU A 8 -14.86 15.21 16.04
C LEU A 8 -16.15 15.31 15.19
N LYS A 9 -17.34 15.32 15.83
CA LYS A 9 -18.65 15.18 15.16
C LYS A 9 -19.50 16.46 15.07
N SER A 10 -18.98 17.64 15.43
CA SER A 10 -19.72 18.88 15.18
C SER A 10 -19.42 19.39 13.77
N VAL A 11 -20.46 19.44 12.95
CA VAL A 11 -20.53 19.91 11.54
C VAL A 11 -20.47 18.78 10.50
N SER A 12 -21.52 17.96 10.45
CA SER A 12 -21.99 17.39 9.17
C SER A 12 -23.47 17.04 9.25
N THR A 13 -24.31 17.88 8.65
CA THR A 13 -25.71 17.55 8.34
C THR A 13 -25.77 16.80 7.00
N PRO A 14 -26.61 15.75 6.88
CA PRO A 14 -26.65 14.92 5.69
C PRO A 14 -27.46 15.61 4.58
N ILE A 15 -26.83 15.85 3.43
CA ILE A 15 -27.52 16.34 2.22
C ILE A 15 -28.14 15.15 1.50
N LYS A 16 -29.45 15.20 1.32
CA LYS A 16 -30.23 14.25 0.52
C LYS A 16 -29.78 14.29 -0.94
N SER A 17 -29.62 13.10 -1.52
CA SER A 17 -29.32 12.86 -2.92
C SER A 17 -30.45 13.34 -3.83
N SER A 18 -30.13 14.21 -4.80
CA SER A 18 -30.94 14.41 -6.00
C SER A 18 -30.09 14.18 -7.24
N SER A 19 -30.49 13.17 -8.01
CA SER A 19 -30.43 13.06 -9.48
C SER A 19 -29.19 13.57 -10.20
N SER A 20 -28.43 12.60 -10.73
CA SER A 20 -27.61 12.61 -11.95
C SER A 20 -27.75 13.85 -12.86
N GLU A 21 -26.98 14.89 -12.60
CA GLU A 21 -26.57 15.82 -13.65
C GLU A 21 -25.35 15.23 -14.35
N VAL A 22 -25.51 14.96 -15.63
CA VAL A 22 -24.42 14.61 -16.55
C VAL A 22 -23.36 15.72 -16.44
N LEU A 23 -22.22 15.38 -15.84
CA LEU A 23 -21.06 16.26 -15.66
C LEU A 23 -20.66 16.83 -17.03
N ARG A 24 -21.05 18.08 -17.30
CA ARG A 24 -20.65 18.77 -18.52
C ARG A 24 -19.16 19.08 -18.42
N ASP A 25 -18.42 18.63 -19.41
CA ASP A 25 -16.96 18.69 -19.59
C ASP A 25 -16.36 20.12 -19.68
N LYS A 26 -17.07 21.15 -19.16
CA LYS A 26 -16.70 22.57 -19.21
C LYS A 26 -16.62 23.27 -17.84
N ASP A 27 -16.91 22.58 -16.74
CA ASP A 27 -16.71 23.13 -15.39
C ASP A 27 -15.20 23.07 -15.04
N PRO A 28 -14.54 24.21 -14.75
CA PRO A 28 -13.11 24.23 -14.38
C PRO A 28 -12.76 23.33 -13.19
N VAL A 29 -13.69 23.12 -12.26
CA VAL A 29 -13.51 22.20 -11.12
C VAL A 29 -13.40 20.75 -11.61
N ILE A 30 -14.30 20.36 -12.51
CA ILE A 30 -14.33 19.01 -13.09
C ILE A 30 -13.10 18.79 -13.97
N GLU A 31 -12.75 19.76 -14.82
CA GLU A 31 -11.56 19.68 -15.67
C GLU A 31 -10.28 19.51 -14.84
N THR A 32 -10.12 20.32 -13.79
CA THR A 32 -8.98 20.20 -12.86
C THR A 32 -8.97 18.83 -12.19
N SER A 33 -10.12 18.35 -11.73
CA SER A 33 -10.26 17.05 -11.07
C SER A 33 -9.90 15.88 -11.99
N ILE A 34 -10.30 15.95 -13.27
CA ILE A 34 -9.94 14.95 -14.29
C ILE A 34 -8.43 14.95 -14.52
N LYS A 35 -7.79 16.13 -14.60
CA LYS A 35 -6.33 16.24 -14.76
C LYS A 35 -5.59 15.66 -13.54
N ILE A 36 -6.04 15.93 -12.32
CA ILE A 36 -5.50 15.34 -11.10
C ILE A 36 -5.60 13.81 -11.14
N LEU A 37 -6.79 13.28 -11.46
CA LEU A 37 -7.01 11.84 -11.53
C LEU A 37 -6.13 11.18 -12.61
N ALA A 38 -5.98 11.84 -13.76
CA ALA A 38 -5.11 11.37 -14.84
C ALA A 38 -3.64 11.27 -14.43
N GLU A 39 -3.13 12.29 -13.74
CA GLU A 39 -1.76 12.29 -13.23
C GLU A 39 -1.53 11.09 -12.28
N VAL A 40 -2.46 10.85 -11.35
CA VAL A 40 -2.36 9.71 -10.42
C VAL A 40 -2.50 8.36 -11.14
N MET A 41 -3.45 8.25 -12.09
CA MET A 41 -3.68 7.01 -12.84
C MET A 41 -2.53 6.63 -13.76
N SER A 42 -1.66 7.56 -14.17
CA SER A 42 -0.45 7.26 -14.95
C SER A 42 0.52 6.32 -14.22
N TYR A 43 0.46 6.29 -12.88
CA TYR A 43 1.29 5.43 -12.03
C TYR A 43 0.54 4.20 -11.50
N ARG A 44 -0.57 3.83 -12.13
CA ARG A 44 -1.42 2.73 -11.69
C ARG A 44 -0.71 1.38 -11.74
N ARG A 45 -1.02 0.52 -10.76
CA ARG A 45 -0.79 -0.93 -10.80
C ARG A 45 -2.05 -1.67 -11.25
N SER A 46 -1.95 -2.42 -12.35
CA SER A 46 -3.04 -3.20 -12.93
C SER A 46 -2.67 -4.69 -12.99
N PRO A 47 -3.64 -5.62 -12.84
CA PRO A 47 -3.36 -7.04 -13.01
C PRO A 47 -2.98 -7.37 -14.46
N GLU A 48 -1.93 -8.18 -14.66
CA GLU A 48 -1.38 -8.53 -15.99
C GLU A 48 -2.40 -9.16 -16.95
N LYS A 49 -3.33 -9.98 -16.41
CA LYS A 49 -4.28 -10.78 -17.21
C LYS A 49 -5.61 -10.08 -17.49
N VAL A 50 -5.78 -8.83 -17.05
CA VAL A 50 -7.02 -8.07 -17.25
C VAL A 50 -6.71 -6.92 -18.19
N LYS A 51 -7.45 -6.79 -19.31
CA LYS A 51 -7.33 -5.63 -20.20
C LYS A 51 -7.45 -4.36 -19.34
N PRO A 52 -6.42 -3.50 -19.29
CA PRO A 52 -6.53 -2.27 -18.53
C PRO A 52 -7.65 -1.45 -19.15
N CYS A 53 -8.52 -0.89 -18.30
CA CYS A 53 -9.45 0.11 -18.79
C CYS A 53 -8.66 1.33 -19.28
N ARG A 54 -9.15 1.96 -20.35
CA ARG A 54 -8.49 3.12 -20.98
C ARG A 54 -8.42 4.28 -19.98
N ASP A 55 -7.23 4.50 -19.41
CA ASP A 55 -6.77 5.65 -18.61
C ASP A 55 -7.83 6.38 -17.75
N SER A 56 -7.67 7.68 -17.54
CA SER A 56 -8.55 8.56 -16.75
C SER A 56 -9.94 8.77 -17.35
N LYS A 57 -10.23 8.16 -18.50
CA LYS A 57 -11.52 8.25 -19.20
C LYS A 57 -12.42 7.04 -18.94
N CYS A 58 -11.95 6.05 -18.19
CA CYS A 58 -12.78 4.91 -17.83
C CYS A 58 -13.87 5.30 -16.82
N GLU A 59 -15.12 5.30 -17.26
CA GLU A 59 -16.30 5.62 -16.42
C GLU A 59 -16.38 4.80 -15.13
N SER A 60 -16.05 3.51 -15.19
CA SER A 60 -16.08 2.63 -14.00
C SER A 60 -15.02 3.01 -12.96
N CYS A 61 -13.86 3.54 -13.38
CA CYS A 61 -12.84 4.02 -12.44
C CYS A 61 -13.12 5.45 -11.98
N THR A 62 -13.48 6.34 -12.91
CA THR A 62 -13.73 7.75 -12.60
C THR A 62 -14.91 7.92 -11.65
N SER A 63 -15.99 7.16 -11.83
CA SER A 63 -17.19 7.22 -10.96
C SER A 63 -16.90 6.97 -9.47
N ILE A 64 -15.80 6.30 -9.14
CA ILE A 64 -15.40 6.00 -7.76
C ILE A 64 -14.51 7.11 -7.19
N TYR A 65 -13.49 7.52 -7.94
CA TYR A 65 -12.44 8.42 -7.42
C TYR A 65 -12.75 9.90 -7.68
N LEU A 66 -13.31 10.21 -8.84
CA LEU A 66 -13.53 11.59 -9.28
C LEU A 66 -14.44 12.37 -8.33
N PRO A 67 -15.55 11.82 -7.78
CA PRO A 67 -16.38 12.58 -6.83
C PRO A 67 -15.61 13.08 -5.60
N LYS A 68 -14.71 12.26 -5.05
CA LYS A 68 -13.86 12.64 -3.90
C LYS A 68 -12.87 13.76 -4.27
N ILE A 69 -12.29 13.69 -5.46
CA ILE A 69 -11.38 14.72 -5.99
C ILE A 69 -12.13 16.04 -6.24
N VAL A 70 -13.29 15.96 -6.90
CA VAL A 70 -14.18 17.11 -7.17
C VAL A 70 -14.60 17.79 -5.88
N TYR A 71 -14.94 17.02 -4.85
CA TYR A 71 -15.28 17.56 -3.54
C TYR A 71 -14.13 18.41 -2.97
N ALA A 72 -12.90 17.90 -2.96
CA ALA A 72 -11.75 18.64 -2.45
C ALA A 72 -11.42 19.89 -3.30
N VAL A 73 -11.44 19.77 -4.63
CA VAL A 73 -11.16 20.88 -5.56
C VAL A 73 -12.21 21.98 -5.44
N LYS A 74 -13.50 21.62 -5.38
CA LYS A 74 -14.61 22.58 -5.17
C LYS A 74 -14.45 23.37 -3.88
N ASN A 75 -13.91 22.74 -2.84
CA ASN A 75 -13.66 23.36 -1.53
C ASN A 75 -12.28 24.02 -1.42
N ARG A 76 -11.47 24.07 -2.49
CA ARG A 76 -10.12 24.64 -2.52
C ARG A 76 -9.18 24.06 -1.45
N ARG A 77 -9.35 22.77 -1.13
CA ARG A 77 -8.51 22.02 -0.18
C ARG A 77 -7.60 21.04 -0.93
N PRO A 78 -6.46 20.63 -0.35
CA PRO A 78 -5.70 19.50 -0.87
C PRO A 78 -6.59 18.26 -0.99
N VAL A 79 -6.36 17.45 -2.03
CA VAL A 79 -7.05 16.17 -2.17
C VAL A 79 -6.34 15.13 -1.30
N ASN A 80 -7.08 14.50 -0.39
CA ASN A 80 -6.51 13.47 0.49
C ASN A 80 -6.49 12.11 -0.20
N PHE A 81 -5.35 11.43 -0.11
CA PHE A 81 -5.17 10.04 -0.50
C PHE A 81 -4.71 9.25 0.72
N VAL A 82 -5.27 8.06 0.92
CA VAL A 82 -4.88 7.16 2.02
C VAL A 82 -4.27 5.88 1.48
N LEU A 83 -3.12 5.47 2.03
CA LEU A 83 -2.29 4.38 1.52
C LEU A 83 -1.78 3.47 2.66
N PRO A 84 -2.44 2.32 2.92
CA PRO A 84 -1.86 1.22 3.67
C PRO A 84 -0.69 0.60 2.96
N ALA A 85 0.44 0.78 3.60
CA ALA A 85 1.78 0.52 3.12
C ALA A 85 2.76 0.74 4.29
N PHE A 86 4.02 0.36 4.10
CA PHE A 86 5.09 0.58 5.06
C PHE A 86 4.80 0.00 6.47
N PRO A 87 4.46 -1.30 6.59
CA PRO A 87 4.17 -1.95 7.87
C PRO A 87 5.39 -2.19 8.76
N GLY A 88 6.57 -2.31 8.17
CA GLY A 88 7.74 -2.95 8.77
C GLY A 88 8.48 -3.79 7.74
N LYS A 89 9.80 -3.97 7.92
CA LYS A 89 10.59 -4.86 7.06
C LYS A 89 10.19 -6.33 7.27
N SER A 90 10.28 -7.12 6.19
CA SER A 90 10.13 -8.57 6.24
C SER A 90 10.98 -9.17 7.37
N PRO A 91 10.46 -10.15 8.14
CA PRO A 91 11.26 -10.85 9.14
C PRO A 91 12.34 -11.75 8.52
N ASN A 92 12.31 -11.96 7.20
CA ASN A 92 13.31 -12.75 6.49
C ASN A 92 14.49 -11.87 6.06
N LEU A 93 15.61 -11.98 6.78
CA LEU A 93 16.83 -11.22 6.48
C LEU A 93 17.53 -11.62 5.17
N ASN A 94 17.10 -12.69 4.48
CA ASN A 94 17.53 -12.95 3.11
C ASN A 94 16.81 -12.05 2.08
N LYS A 95 15.75 -11.34 2.48
CA LYS A 95 15.01 -10.43 1.60
C LYS A 95 15.44 -8.99 1.78
N VAL A 96 15.82 -8.58 2.99
CA VAL A 96 16.05 -7.19 3.40
C VAL A 96 17.40 -7.03 4.08
N VAL A 97 17.95 -5.81 4.14
CA VAL A 97 19.26 -5.56 4.78
C VAL A 97 19.18 -5.32 6.29
N GLY A 98 17.98 -5.08 6.83
CA GLY A 98 17.77 -4.79 8.24
C GLY A 98 16.29 -4.73 8.61
N VAL A 99 16.00 -4.19 9.79
CA VAL A 99 14.63 -4.12 10.36
C VAL A 99 13.98 -2.74 10.24
N VAL A 100 14.76 -1.72 9.86
CA VAL A 100 14.31 -0.33 9.67
C VAL A 100 14.28 0.03 8.18
N PRO A 101 13.56 1.10 7.77
CA PRO A 101 13.61 1.64 6.42
C PRO A 101 15.04 1.86 5.91
N ASP A 102 15.28 1.49 4.66
CA ASP A 102 16.56 1.68 3.97
C ASP A 102 16.34 2.52 2.69
N PHE A 103 17.28 2.42 1.73
CA PHE A 103 17.18 3.20 0.50
C PHE A 103 15.93 2.85 -0.33
N ALA A 104 15.41 1.63 -0.22
CA ALA A 104 14.20 1.24 -0.93
C ALA A 104 12.99 2.09 -0.50
N GLU A 105 12.83 2.33 0.80
CA GLU A 105 11.80 3.22 1.33
C GLU A 105 12.05 4.68 0.92
N LYS A 106 13.30 5.15 0.95
CA LYS A 106 13.66 6.51 0.49
C LYS A 106 13.24 6.75 -0.96
N ILE A 107 13.49 5.79 -1.86
CA ILE A 107 13.05 5.88 -3.26
C ILE A 107 11.53 5.98 -3.34
N SER A 108 10.80 5.15 -2.58
CA SER A 108 9.34 5.18 -2.62
C SER A 108 8.72 6.44 -2.06
N LEU A 109 9.24 6.93 -0.94
CA LEU A 109 8.81 8.20 -0.37
C LEU A 109 9.08 9.37 -1.32
N SER A 110 10.26 9.38 -1.97
CA SER A 110 10.60 10.38 -2.99
C SER A 110 9.66 10.33 -4.18
N PHE A 111 9.30 9.12 -4.63
CA PHE A 111 8.34 8.92 -5.72
C PHE A 111 6.96 9.48 -5.37
N LEU A 112 6.44 9.16 -4.18
CA LEU A 112 5.14 9.66 -3.71
C LEU A 112 5.14 11.19 -3.58
N GLN A 113 6.21 11.78 -3.03
CA GLN A 113 6.33 13.23 -2.91
C GLN A 113 6.45 13.90 -4.29
N SER A 114 7.11 13.25 -5.26
CA SER A 114 7.19 13.73 -6.63
C SER A 114 5.82 13.74 -7.30
N LEU A 115 4.98 12.74 -7.03
CA LEU A 115 3.57 12.75 -7.46
C LEU A 115 2.82 13.95 -6.85
N CYS A 116 2.99 14.22 -5.56
CA CYS A 116 2.38 15.39 -4.93
C CYS A 116 2.83 16.71 -5.60
N LYS A 117 4.12 16.84 -5.90
CA LYS A 117 4.69 18.01 -6.60
C LYS A 117 4.12 18.17 -8.02
N ARG A 118 3.96 17.07 -8.77
CA ARG A 118 3.35 17.11 -10.11
C ARG A 118 1.90 17.52 -10.06
N VAL A 119 1.12 17.05 -9.09
CA VAL A 119 -0.27 17.51 -8.97
C VAL A 119 -0.36 18.97 -8.57
N LYS A 120 0.58 19.49 -7.75
CA LYS A 120 0.63 20.93 -7.41
C LYS A 120 0.78 21.86 -8.62
N THR A 121 1.37 21.39 -9.73
CA THR A 121 1.44 22.19 -10.96
C THR A 121 0.09 22.30 -11.68
N ILE A 122 -0.82 21.34 -11.43
CA ILE A 122 -2.19 21.31 -11.96
C ILE A 122 -3.14 22.07 -11.03
N TYR A 123 -2.98 21.91 -9.72
CA TYR A 123 -3.86 22.43 -8.69
C TYR A 123 -3.06 22.87 -7.48
N SER A 124 -2.99 24.17 -7.21
CA SER A 124 -2.08 24.76 -6.22
C SER A 124 -2.15 24.14 -4.80
N PRO A 125 -3.34 23.86 -4.22
CA PRO A 125 -3.43 23.11 -2.95
C PRO A 125 -2.86 21.69 -3.01
N GLY A 126 -2.81 21.08 -4.20
CA GLY A 126 -2.17 19.80 -4.45
C GLY A 126 -2.94 18.61 -3.88
N ILE A 127 -2.18 17.56 -3.56
CA ILE A 127 -2.66 16.35 -2.89
C ILE A 127 -1.82 16.09 -1.64
N GLN A 128 -2.41 15.40 -0.67
CA GLN A 128 -1.73 14.87 0.50
C GLN A 128 -1.86 13.36 0.53
N ILE A 129 -0.77 12.66 0.81
CA ILE A 129 -0.75 11.20 0.92
C ILE A 129 -0.53 10.81 2.38
N ILE A 130 -1.54 10.20 2.97
CA ILE A 130 -1.51 9.68 4.34
C ILE A 130 -1.16 8.19 4.25
N ILE A 131 0.05 7.84 4.68
CA ILE A 131 0.53 6.47 4.79
C ILE A 131 -0.11 5.85 6.03
N CYS A 132 -1.13 5.03 5.81
CA CYS A 132 -1.86 4.34 6.88
C CYS A 132 -1.17 3.02 7.24
N SER A 133 -0.03 3.08 7.92
CA SER A 133 0.81 1.91 8.23
C SER A 133 0.01 0.79 8.89
N ASP A 134 0.17 -0.41 8.34
CA ASP A 134 -0.54 -1.62 8.75
C ASP A 134 0.36 -2.59 9.54
N GLY A 135 1.50 -2.10 10.05
CA GLY A 135 2.44 -2.87 10.85
C GLY A 135 1.83 -3.49 12.10
N ARG A 136 1.18 -2.66 12.94
CA ARG A 136 0.47 -3.11 14.15
C ARG A 136 -0.70 -4.02 13.88
N VAL A 137 -1.30 -3.88 12.70
CA VAL A 137 -2.43 -4.69 12.28
C VAL A 137 -1.98 -6.14 12.04
N PHE A 138 -0.75 -6.35 11.56
CA PHE A 138 -0.30 -7.66 11.07
C PHE A 138 0.87 -8.30 11.82
N SER A 139 1.60 -7.57 12.66
CA SER A 139 2.90 -7.99 13.21
C SER A 139 2.95 -9.43 13.71
N ASP A 140 2.04 -9.83 14.59
CA ASP A 140 1.88 -11.18 15.14
C ASP A 140 1.60 -12.26 14.06
N VAL A 141 0.74 -11.98 13.08
CA VAL A 141 0.36 -12.97 12.06
C VAL A 141 1.47 -13.13 11.00
N VAL A 142 2.17 -12.06 10.64
CA VAL A 142 3.27 -12.09 9.67
C VAL A 142 4.63 -12.42 10.30
N GLY A 143 4.72 -12.51 11.63
CA GLY A 143 5.95 -12.88 12.34
C GLY A 143 6.96 -11.75 12.51
N MET A 144 6.50 -10.49 12.46
CA MET A 144 7.33 -9.34 12.82
C MET A 144 7.32 -9.14 14.34
N GLN A 145 8.48 -8.76 14.89
CA GLN A 145 8.54 -8.35 16.30
C GLN A 145 7.94 -6.95 16.46
N GLU A 146 7.18 -6.75 17.53
CA GLU A 146 6.52 -5.46 17.80
C GLU A 146 7.54 -4.32 17.97
N SER A 147 8.72 -4.60 18.54
CA SER A 147 9.83 -3.65 18.68
C SER A 147 10.40 -3.22 17.32
N HIS A 148 10.46 -4.14 16.35
CA HIS A 148 10.89 -3.83 14.99
C HIS A 148 9.87 -2.93 14.29
N VAL A 149 8.57 -3.17 14.48
CA VAL A 149 7.52 -2.28 13.95
C VAL A 149 7.62 -0.89 14.56
N THR A 150 7.83 -0.77 15.88
CA THR A 150 8.06 0.53 16.53
C THR A 150 9.26 1.26 15.92
N SER A 151 10.37 0.55 15.77
CA SER A 151 11.62 1.13 15.24
C SER A 151 11.45 1.54 13.78
N TYR A 152 10.70 0.76 13.00
CA TYR A 152 10.40 1.06 11.61
C TYR A 152 9.51 2.29 11.46
N GLN A 153 8.46 2.42 12.28
CA GLN A 153 7.59 3.60 12.32
C GLN A 153 8.41 4.86 12.63
N ALA A 154 9.21 4.83 13.70
CA ALA A 154 10.02 5.97 14.11
C ALA A 154 11.04 6.39 13.04
N GLU A 155 11.71 5.43 12.40
CA GLU A 155 12.65 5.73 11.33
C GLU A 155 11.94 6.21 10.05
N LEU A 156 10.73 5.73 9.75
CA LEU A 156 9.94 6.21 8.61
C LEU A 156 9.56 7.68 8.80
N ASP A 157 9.12 8.06 9.99
CA ASP A 157 8.83 9.46 10.33
C ASP A 157 10.11 10.30 10.23
N ARG A 158 11.24 9.80 10.75
CA ARG A 158 12.55 10.45 10.63
C ARG A 158 12.96 10.67 9.17
N LEU A 159 12.70 9.70 8.27
CA LEU A 159 12.98 9.83 6.84
C LEU A 159 12.09 10.89 6.18
N ILE A 160 10.80 10.93 6.52
CA ILE A 160 9.86 11.93 6.02
C ILE A 160 10.33 13.35 6.39
N ASP A 161 10.80 13.53 7.63
CA ASP A 161 11.35 14.80 8.12
C ASP A 161 12.69 15.15 7.47
N GLU A 162 13.66 14.22 7.47
CA GLU A 162 15.00 14.39 6.87
C GLU A 162 14.91 14.79 5.40
N MET A 163 13.99 14.16 4.65
CA MET A 163 13.78 14.42 3.24
C MET A 163 12.82 15.59 2.96
N SER A 164 12.29 16.24 4.01
CA SER A 164 11.35 17.37 3.92
C SER A 164 10.11 17.08 3.08
N LEU A 165 9.47 15.92 3.28
CA LEU A 165 8.34 15.43 2.49
C LEU A 165 7.01 16.01 3.01
N LYS A 166 6.80 17.31 2.76
CA LYS A 166 5.69 18.11 3.32
C LYS A 166 4.29 17.64 2.95
N ASP A 167 4.14 16.83 1.91
CA ASP A 167 2.84 16.35 1.42
C ASP A 167 2.56 14.88 1.79
N ILE A 168 3.42 14.30 2.64
CA ILE A 168 3.30 12.93 3.13
C ILE A 168 3.18 12.97 4.65
N SER A 169 2.24 12.21 5.19
CA SER A 169 2.10 11.99 6.63
C SER A 169 1.86 10.51 6.92
N THR A 170 2.01 10.11 8.18
CA THR A 170 1.76 8.75 8.65
C THR A 170 0.50 8.71 9.52
N PHE A 171 -0.16 7.55 9.51
CA PHE A 171 -1.29 7.24 10.39
C PHE A 171 -1.20 5.77 10.79
N ASN A 172 -1.16 5.50 12.08
CA ASN A 172 -0.92 4.19 12.67
C ASN A 172 -2.11 3.76 13.52
N LEU A 173 -2.23 2.46 13.79
CA LEU A 173 -3.22 1.94 14.73
C LEU A 173 -3.00 2.51 16.15
N ASP A 174 -1.74 2.79 16.50
CA ASP A 174 -1.31 3.40 17.77
C ASP A 174 -1.95 4.79 17.99
N ASP A 175 -2.22 5.54 16.92
CA ASP A 175 -2.79 6.90 17.00
C ASP A 175 -4.22 6.91 17.52
N ILE A 176 -4.93 5.79 17.38
CA ILE A 176 -6.32 5.60 17.82
C ILE A 176 -6.34 5.05 19.25
N TYR A 177 -5.50 4.07 19.54
CA TYR A 177 -5.59 3.24 20.75
C TYR A 177 -4.42 3.46 21.72
N LYS A 178 -4.13 4.73 22.06
CA LYS A 178 -2.92 5.18 22.80
C LYS A 178 -2.61 4.49 24.15
N ASN A 179 -3.56 3.74 24.74
CA ASN A 179 -3.42 3.12 26.07
C ASN A 179 -3.66 1.60 26.07
N LEU A 180 -3.70 0.98 24.89
CA LEU A 180 -3.89 -0.47 24.76
C LEU A 180 -2.56 -1.14 24.43
N SER A 181 -2.39 -2.39 24.87
CA SER A 181 -1.32 -3.23 24.30
C SER A 181 -1.60 -3.51 22.82
N PHE A 182 -0.56 -3.82 22.04
CA PHE A 182 -0.71 -4.06 20.60
C PHE A 182 -1.71 -5.20 20.28
N ALA A 183 -1.78 -6.24 21.11
CA ALA A 183 -2.78 -7.30 20.99
C ALA A 183 -4.20 -6.75 21.20
N GLN A 184 -4.42 -5.96 22.26
CA GLN A 184 -5.73 -5.34 22.53
C GLN A 184 -6.15 -4.36 21.43
N MET A 185 -5.21 -3.63 20.80
CA MET A 185 -5.52 -2.77 19.65
C MET A 185 -6.08 -3.59 18.49
N ARG A 186 -5.47 -4.74 18.19
CA ARG A 186 -5.94 -5.66 17.15
C ARG A 186 -7.30 -6.26 17.50
N ASP A 187 -7.51 -6.62 18.76
CA ASP A 187 -8.80 -7.14 19.23
C ASP A 187 -9.91 -6.10 19.08
N GLU A 188 -9.68 -4.84 19.45
CA GLU A 188 -10.68 -3.77 19.28
C GLU A 188 -10.95 -3.43 17.80
N LEU A 189 -9.92 -3.44 16.95
CA LEU A 189 -10.07 -3.32 15.50
C LEU A 189 -10.98 -4.44 14.95
N MET A 190 -10.68 -5.69 15.32
CA MET A 190 -11.40 -6.86 14.82
C MET A 190 -12.80 -7.00 15.39
N LYS A 191 -13.01 -6.58 16.64
CA LYS A 191 -14.34 -6.52 17.26
C LYS A 191 -15.26 -5.53 16.55
N THR A 192 -14.72 -4.40 16.09
CA THR A 192 -15.51 -3.34 15.48
C THR A 192 -15.71 -3.55 13.98
N TYR A 193 -14.65 -3.94 13.26
CA TYR A 193 -14.65 -3.99 11.79
C TYR A 193 -14.38 -5.38 11.21
N GLY A 194 -14.04 -6.36 12.05
CA GLY A 194 -13.72 -7.71 11.62
C GLY A 194 -14.95 -8.47 11.13
N LYS A 195 -14.83 -9.11 9.96
CA LYS A 195 -15.85 -10.03 9.42
C LYS A 195 -15.51 -11.49 9.77
N SER A 196 -16.52 -12.36 9.71
CA SER A 196 -16.37 -13.80 9.97
C SER A 196 -15.36 -14.45 9.00
N SER A 197 -14.64 -15.47 9.49
CA SER A 197 -13.65 -16.20 8.70
C SER A 197 -14.30 -17.05 7.60
N GLU A 198 -15.52 -17.53 7.86
CA GLU A 198 -16.30 -18.44 7.02
C GLU A 198 -16.75 -17.71 5.74
N ILE A 199 -17.25 -16.49 5.88
CA ILE A 199 -17.64 -15.64 4.74
C ILE A 199 -16.45 -15.40 3.81
N LEU A 200 -15.29 -15.07 4.38
CA LEU A 200 -14.09 -14.82 3.59
C LEU A 200 -13.61 -16.09 2.88
N LYS A 201 -13.58 -17.23 3.58
CA LYS A 201 -13.22 -18.54 2.98
C LYS A 201 -14.15 -18.89 1.82
N HIS A 202 -15.45 -18.66 1.98
CA HIS A 202 -16.42 -18.86 0.91
C HIS A 202 -16.12 -17.97 -0.29
N LYS A 203 -15.96 -16.65 -0.11
CA LYS A 203 -15.63 -15.70 -1.19
C LYS A 203 -14.35 -16.11 -1.93
N ILE A 204 -13.29 -16.45 -1.21
CA ILE A 204 -12.01 -16.90 -1.80
C ILE A 204 -12.19 -18.18 -2.62
N LYS A 205 -12.97 -19.14 -2.13
CA LYS A 205 -13.23 -20.41 -2.83
C LYS A 205 -14.06 -20.19 -4.09
N SER A 206 -15.08 -19.33 -4.01
CA SER A 206 -15.90 -18.93 -5.16
C SER A 206 -15.07 -18.25 -6.23
N GLY A 207 -14.13 -17.37 -5.85
CA GLY A 207 -13.29 -16.61 -6.77
C GLY A 207 -12.39 -17.43 -7.70
N ALA A 208 -12.16 -18.71 -7.38
CA ALA A 208 -11.41 -19.63 -8.25
C ALA A 208 -12.29 -20.28 -9.35
N ARG A 209 -13.61 -20.07 -9.31
CA ARG A 209 -14.57 -20.74 -10.20
C ARG A 209 -14.96 -19.85 -11.39
N PRO A 210 -15.31 -20.44 -12.55
CA PRO A 210 -15.96 -19.70 -13.63
C PRO A 210 -17.25 -19.03 -13.14
N GLY A 211 -17.52 -17.80 -13.59
CA GLY A 211 -18.73 -17.04 -13.22
C GLY A 211 -18.67 -16.32 -11.87
N ALA A 212 -17.51 -16.33 -11.20
CA ALA A 212 -17.32 -15.58 -9.96
C ALA A 212 -17.49 -14.07 -10.17
N THR A 213 -18.00 -13.40 -9.15
CA THR A 213 -18.08 -11.93 -9.13
C THR A 213 -16.69 -11.30 -9.07
N LEU A 214 -16.56 -10.03 -9.46
CA LEU A 214 -15.29 -9.32 -9.39
C LEU A 214 -14.71 -9.31 -7.97
N GLU A 215 -15.55 -9.13 -6.95
CA GLU A 215 -15.10 -9.14 -5.55
C GLU A 215 -14.52 -10.51 -5.14
N GLU A 216 -15.13 -11.61 -5.57
CA GLU A 216 -14.66 -12.96 -5.27
C GLU A 216 -13.34 -13.26 -5.98
N VAL A 217 -13.21 -12.89 -7.26
CA VAL A 217 -11.97 -13.02 -8.03
C VAL A 217 -10.84 -12.24 -7.36
N GLU A 218 -11.09 -11.01 -6.94
CA GLU A 218 -10.10 -10.19 -6.23
C GLU A 218 -9.72 -10.80 -4.87
N ALA A 219 -10.69 -11.32 -4.12
CA ALA A 219 -10.45 -12.00 -2.85
C ALA A 219 -9.55 -13.25 -3.04
N ASN A 220 -9.81 -14.05 -4.08
CA ASN A 220 -8.97 -15.18 -4.43
C ASN A 220 -7.55 -14.76 -4.82
N ARG A 221 -7.41 -13.74 -5.67
CA ARG A 221 -6.10 -13.22 -6.08
C ARG A 221 -5.30 -12.72 -4.88
N MET A 222 -5.95 -11.98 -3.98
CA MET A 222 -5.32 -11.48 -2.75
C MET A 222 -4.86 -12.63 -1.86
N TYR A 223 -5.68 -13.67 -1.70
CA TYR A 223 -5.32 -14.88 -0.96
C TYR A 223 -4.12 -15.62 -1.54
N CYS A 224 -4.09 -15.82 -2.86
CA CYS A 224 -2.95 -16.44 -3.54
C CYS A 224 -1.67 -15.61 -3.35
N GLY A 225 -1.75 -14.28 -3.52
CA GLY A 225 -0.62 -13.37 -3.33
C GLY A 225 -0.09 -13.40 -1.90
N ILE A 226 -0.93 -13.19 -0.90
CA ILE A 226 -0.54 -13.19 0.52
C ILE A 226 0.01 -14.55 0.95
N THR A 227 -0.60 -15.65 0.49
CA THR A 227 -0.08 -17.00 0.78
C THR A 227 1.35 -17.16 0.24
N ARG A 228 1.62 -16.69 -0.99
CA ARG A 228 2.98 -16.72 -1.56
C ARG A 228 3.94 -15.87 -0.74
N PHE A 229 3.54 -14.66 -0.37
CA PHE A 229 4.38 -13.76 0.43
C PHE A 229 4.74 -14.36 1.80
N LEU A 230 3.75 -14.85 2.54
CA LEU A 230 3.97 -15.50 3.85
C LEU A 230 4.81 -16.77 3.75
N PHE A 231 4.64 -17.53 2.67
CA PHE A 231 5.46 -18.70 2.40
C PHE A 231 6.93 -18.32 2.20
N GLU A 232 7.20 -17.32 1.35
CA GLU A 232 8.56 -16.83 1.11
C GLU A 232 9.22 -16.20 2.36
N ASP A 233 8.46 -15.45 3.16
CA ASP A 233 8.97 -14.90 4.43
C ASP A 233 9.34 -16.00 5.44
N SER A 234 8.75 -17.18 5.31
CA SER A 234 9.04 -18.31 6.19
C SER A 234 10.20 -19.19 5.70
N LEU A 235 10.77 -18.91 4.52
CA LEU A 235 11.92 -19.60 3.93
C LEU A 235 13.21 -18.83 4.21
N PHE A 236 13.81 -19.07 5.38
CA PHE A 236 15.08 -18.45 5.80
C PHE A 236 16.07 -19.51 6.32
N PRO A 237 17.39 -19.23 6.35
CA PRO A 237 18.40 -20.17 6.82
C PRO A 237 18.16 -20.58 8.28
N GLY A 238 18.21 -21.88 8.57
CA GLY A 238 17.96 -22.41 9.92
C GLY A 238 16.48 -22.71 10.24
N GLN A 239 15.54 -22.41 9.35
CA GLN A 239 14.18 -22.92 9.41
C GLN A 239 14.17 -24.46 9.39
N ARG A 240 13.43 -25.08 10.33
CA ARG A 240 13.34 -26.54 10.49
C ARG A 240 12.04 -27.17 9.97
N LYS A 241 11.01 -26.38 9.71
CA LYS A 241 9.71 -26.85 9.20
C LYS A 241 9.84 -27.34 7.76
N SER A 242 9.11 -28.40 7.42
CA SER A 242 9.03 -28.86 6.03
C SER A 242 8.33 -27.82 5.16
N ARG A 243 8.65 -27.78 3.86
CA ARG A 243 7.99 -26.88 2.90
C ARG A 243 6.47 -27.04 2.91
N ALA A 244 5.96 -28.27 3.07
CA ALA A 244 4.53 -28.54 3.16
C ALA A 244 3.89 -27.96 4.43
N ALA A 245 4.59 -28.00 5.57
CA ALA A 245 4.13 -27.39 6.82
C ALA A 245 4.08 -25.87 6.70
N ILE A 246 5.14 -25.25 6.15
CA ILE A 246 5.20 -23.81 5.88
C ILE A 246 4.06 -23.38 4.95
N GLN A 247 3.83 -24.14 3.87
CA GLN A 247 2.74 -23.85 2.93
C GLN A 247 1.36 -23.90 3.59
N ARG A 248 1.15 -24.83 4.54
CA ARG A 248 -0.11 -24.97 5.28
C ARG A 248 -0.31 -23.80 6.24
N GLU A 249 0.73 -23.41 6.98
CA GLU A 249 0.71 -22.26 7.88
C GLU A 249 0.48 -20.95 7.11
N ALA A 250 1.19 -20.74 5.99
CA ALA A 250 1.01 -19.58 5.13
C ALA A 250 -0.43 -19.44 4.63
N LYS A 251 -1.06 -20.54 4.20
CA LYS A 251 -2.47 -20.57 3.80
C LYS A 251 -3.41 -20.19 4.96
N SER A 252 -3.17 -20.75 6.15
CA SER A 252 -3.97 -20.45 7.34
C SER A 252 -3.86 -18.98 7.73
N LYS A 253 -2.63 -18.46 7.83
CA LYS A 253 -2.33 -17.06 8.16
C LYS A 253 -2.86 -16.08 7.11
N ALA A 254 -2.85 -16.45 5.84
CA ALA A 254 -3.34 -15.58 4.76
C ALA A 254 -4.81 -15.18 4.95
N TYR A 255 -5.65 -16.06 5.47
CA TYR A 255 -7.03 -15.70 5.81
C TYR A 255 -7.08 -14.58 6.85
N GLU A 256 -6.29 -14.68 7.90
CA GLU A 256 -6.30 -13.70 8.98
C GLU A 256 -5.71 -12.35 8.53
N VAL A 257 -4.63 -12.36 7.74
CA VAL A 257 -4.09 -11.13 7.12
C VAL A 257 -5.16 -10.41 6.29
N ILE A 258 -5.93 -11.13 5.47
CA ILE A 258 -6.99 -10.51 4.65
C ILE A 258 -8.12 -9.98 5.52
N ARG A 259 -8.54 -10.73 6.55
CA ARG A 259 -9.59 -10.28 7.49
C ARG A 259 -9.19 -8.97 8.14
N ARG A 260 -7.97 -8.88 8.65
CA ARG A 260 -7.43 -7.68 9.29
C ARG A 260 -7.19 -6.54 8.31
N SER A 261 -6.77 -6.82 7.08
CA SER A 261 -6.63 -5.83 6.01
C SER A 261 -7.97 -5.20 5.63
N ASN A 262 -9.03 -6.02 5.59
CA ASN A 262 -10.39 -5.53 5.37
C ASN A 262 -10.85 -4.68 6.57
N ALA A 263 -10.66 -5.15 7.80
CA ALA A 263 -11.01 -4.38 9.01
C ALA A 263 -10.29 -3.02 9.06
N TRP A 264 -8.99 -3.01 8.75
CA TRP A 264 -8.20 -1.78 8.64
C TRP A 264 -8.72 -0.86 7.53
N SER A 265 -9.15 -1.41 6.40
CA SER A 265 -9.74 -0.63 5.31
C SER A 265 -11.06 0.03 5.71
N GLU A 266 -11.93 -0.66 6.45
CA GLU A 266 -13.21 -0.10 6.92
C GLU A 266 -12.97 1.03 7.94
N LEU A 267 -12.03 0.85 8.87
CA LEU A 267 -11.65 1.90 9.82
C LEU A 267 -11.06 3.14 9.13
N ILE A 268 -10.18 2.95 8.15
CA ILE A 268 -9.65 4.07 7.34
C ILE A 268 -10.76 4.80 6.60
N GLU A 269 -11.73 4.09 6.01
CA GLU A 269 -12.84 4.72 5.30
C GLU A 269 -13.74 5.51 6.27
N GLU A 270 -13.93 5.04 7.51
CA GLU A 270 -14.67 5.79 8.54
C GLU A 270 -13.94 7.09 8.94
N LEU A 271 -12.61 7.04 9.08
CA LEU A 271 -11.81 8.19 9.51
C LEU A 271 -11.53 9.18 8.37
N PHE A 272 -11.42 8.69 7.14
CA PHE A 272 -11.08 9.47 5.95
C PHE A 272 -12.07 9.24 4.80
N PRO A 273 -13.38 9.51 5.00
CA PRO A 273 -14.42 9.17 4.02
C PRO A 273 -14.25 9.87 2.68
N GLU A 274 -13.69 11.09 2.69
CA GLU A 274 -13.43 11.88 1.47
C GLU A 274 -12.09 11.57 0.81
N ALA A 275 -11.28 10.66 1.38
CA ALA A 275 -9.98 10.33 0.81
C ALA A 275 -10.09 9.29 -0.32
N VAL A 276 -9.27 9.46 -1.35
CA VAL A 276 -9.09 8.45 -2.39
C VAL A 276 -8.23 7.30 -1.84
N ARG A 277 -8.78 6.08 -1.92
CA ARG A 277 -8.18 4.88 -1.32
C ARG A 277 -7.11 4.28 -2.23
N LEU A 278 -5.83 4.54 -1.96
CA LEU A 278 -4.70 3.92 -2.67
C LEU A 278 -4.40 2.50 -2.17
N SER A 279 -3.72 1.71 -3.00
CA SER A 279 -3.32 0.33 -2.71
C SER A 279 -1.94 0.03 -3.29
N ILE A 280 -1.12 -0.70 -2.55
CA ILE A 280 0.15 -1.25 -3.05
C ILE A 280 -0.03 -2.50 -3.92
N HIS A 281 -1.18 -3.16 -3.82
CA HIS A 281 -1.56 -4.27 -4.69
C HIS A 281 -2.18 -3.75 -6.00
N PRO A 282 -1.98 -4.46 -7.12
CA PRO A 282 -2.72 -4.20 -8.36
C PRO A 282 -4.22 -4.24 -8.12
N GLN A 283 -4.97 -3.39 -8.81
CA GLN A 283 -6.43 -3.30 -8.65
C GLN A 283 -7.13 -3.36 -10.00
N ALA A 284 -8.22 -4.14 -10.06
CA ALA A 284 -9.05 -4.25 -11.25
C ALA A 284 -9.76 -2.91 -11.58
N CYS A 285 -10.21 -2.79 -12.83
CA CYS A 285 -11.08 -1.68 -13.23
C CYS A 285 -12.32 -1.63 -12.33
N GLY A 286 -12.71 -0.43 -11.88
CA GLY A 286 -13.88 -0.26 -11.01
C GLY A 286 -13.69 -0.78 -9.58
N SER A 287 -12.47 -1.10 -9.16
CA SER A 287 -12.18 -1.36 -7.74
C SER A 287 -12.41 -0.09 -6.91
N LYS A 288 -12.80 -0.26 -5.64
CA LYS A 288 -12.83 0.85 -4.67
C LYS A 288 -11.41 1.35 -4.32
N LYS A 289 -10.39 0.56 -4.64
CA LYS A 289 -8.99 0.84 -4.33
C LYS A 289 -8.24 1.15 -5.63
N LEU A 290 -7.43 2.20 -5.64
CA LEU A 290 -6.55 2.55 -6.75
C LEU A 290 -5.15 2.00 -6.49
N GLY A 291 -4.76 0.98 -7.25
CA GLY A 291 -3.40 0.44 -7.20
C GLY A 291 -2.38 1.48 -7.67
N ILE A 292 -1.35 1.77 -6.87
CA ILE A 292 -0.30 2.75 -7.19
C ILE A 292 1.08 2.09 -7.14
N ARG A 293 1.98 2.49 -8.05
CA ARG A 293 3.39 2.10 -8.00
C ARG A 293 4.09 2.76 -6.82
N LEU A 294 5.17 2.14 -6.35
CA LEU A 294 6.03 2.70 -5.30
C LEU A 294 7.48 2.89 -5.74
N VAL A 295 7.98 2.14 -6.72
CA VAL A 295 9.35 2.26 -7.22
C VAL A 295 9.36 2.02 -8.72
N GLY A 296 9.90 2.96 -9.50
CA GLY A 296 10.13 2.81 -10.94
C GLY A 296 9.00 2.10 -11.71
N ASN A 297 9.38 1.08 -12.48
CA ASN A 297 8.48 0.17 -13.19
C ASN A 297 8.13 -1.10 -12.39
N GLU A 298 8.55 -1.19 -11.12
CA GLU A 298 8.33 -2.38 -10.29
C GLU A 298 6.83 -2.56 -10.01
N SER A 299 6.31 -3.70 -10.48
CA SER A 299 4.87 -3.99 -10.48
C SER A 299 4.43 -4.84 -9.30
N TRP A 300 5.36 -5.55 -8.63
CA TRP A 300 5.01 -6.60 -7.67
C TRP A 300 5.69 -6.47 -6.32
N MET A 301 6.97 -6.14 -6.27
CA MET A 301 7.70 -6.01 -5.01
C MET A 301 7.38 -4.67 -4.32
N THR A 302 7.40 -4.68 -2.99
CA THR A 302 7.35 -3.46 -2.16
C THR A 302 8.67 -3.27 -1.42
N PRO A 303 9.02 -2.02 -1.05
CA PRO A 303 10.31 -1.70 -0.43
C PRO A 303 10.67 -2.53 0.80
N TRP A 304 9.66 -2.89 1.59
CA TRP A 304 9.86 -3.66 2.82
C TRP A 304 10.01 -5.18 2.62
N HIS A 305 9.93 -5.68 1.39
CA HIS A 305 10.13 -7.09 1.05
C HIS A 305 11.39 -7.32 0.20
N GLY A 306 12.25 -6.32 0.06
CA GLY A 306 13.42 -6.36 -0.80
C GLY A 306 14.45 -5.31 -0.38
N VAL A 307 15.44 -5.16 -1.25
CA VAL A 307 16.46 -4.11 -1.21
C VAL A 307 16.42 -3.35 -2.53
N ALA A 308 16.79 -2.07 -2.49
CA ALA A 308 17.10 -1.34 -3.70
C ALA A 308 18.42 -1.88 -4.28
N MET A 309 18.45 -2.08 -5.60
CA MET A 309 19.67 -2.34 -6.34
C MET A 309 19.82 -1.28 -7.42
N GLU A 310 20.95 -0.58 -7.42
CA GLU A 310 21.34 0.37 -8.45
C GLU A 310 21.78 -0.37 -9.71
N THR A 311 21.28 0.08 -10.85
CA THR A 311 21.59 -0.41 -12.19
C THR A 311 21.83 0.78 -13.13
N PRO A 312 22.42 0.59 -14.31
CA PRO A 312 22.61 1.67 -15.28
C PRO A 312 21.32 2.38 -15.74
N LYS A 313 20.15 1.72 -15.63
CA LYS A 313 18.84 2.28 -15.99
C LYS A 313 18.07 2.86 -14.78
N GLY A 314 18.70 2.91 -13.61
CA GLY A 314 18.10 3.39 -12.36
C GLY A 314 18.01 2.30 -11.30
N HIS A 315 17.09 2.46 -10.35
CA HIS A 315 16.94 1.57 -9.21
C HIS A 315 15.81 0.57 -9.39
N ILE A 316 16.05 -0.69 -9.04
CA ILE A 316 15.05 -1.76 -8.99
C ILE A 316 14.95 -2.36 -7.60
N LEU A 317 13.88 -3.12 -7.35
CA LEU A 317 13.73 -3.92 -6.14
C LEU A 317 14.01 -5.39 -6.43
N VAL A 318 14.90 -5.98 -5.63
CA VAL A 318 15.26 -7.39 -5.64
C VAL A 318 15.30 -7.91 -4.20
N LYS A 319 15.30 -9.23 -4.01
CA LYS A 319 15.61 -9.79 -2.68
C LYS A 319 17.10 -9.58 -2.40
N ARG A 320 17.46 -9.38 -1.13
CA ARG A 320 18.87 -9.31 -0.72
C ARG A 320 19.68 -10.51 -1.22
N SER A 321 19.17 -11.74 -1.08
CA SER A 321 19.87 -12.94 -1.56
C SER A 321 20.10 -12.92 -3.07
N GLU A 322 19.15 -12.40 -3.85
CA GLU A 322 19.31 -12.26 -5.30
C GLU A 322 20.40 -11.22 -5.62
N ALA A 323 20.46 -10.09 -4.90
CA ALA A 323 21.52 -9.10 -5.08
C ALA A 323 22.91 -9.68 -4.73
N GLU A 324 23.01 -10.46 -3.64
CA GLU A 324 24.24 -11.12 -3.22
C GLU A 324 24.68 -12.21 -4.21
N GLU A 325 23.75 -13.01 -4.75
CA GLU A 325 24.02 -14.02 -5.78
C GLU A 325 24.55 -13.41 -7.08
N LEU A 326 24.12 -12.19 -7.41
CA LEU A 326 24.61 -11.42 -8.55
C LEU A 326 25.98 -10.77 -8.31
N GLY A 327 26.56 -10.91 -7.11
CA GLY A 327 27.82 -10.26 -6.75
C GLY A 327 27.68 -8.74 -6.58
N ALA A 328 26.46 -8.21 -6.41
CA ALA A 328 26.26 -6.80 -6.17
C ALA A 328 26.89 -6.39 -4.83
N ARG A 329 27.50 -5.20 -4.80
CA ARG A 329 28.18 -4.68 -3.61
C ARG A 329 27.19 -3.96 -2.70
N LEU A 330 27.17 -4.31 -1.41
CA LEU A 330 26.41 -3.57 -0.41
C LEU A 330 27.04 -2.18 -0.15
N ILE A 331 26.23 -1.14 -0.30
CA ILE A 331 26.56 0.25 -0.02
C ILE A 331 25.96 0.65 1.33
N TYR A 332 26.72 1.46 2.09
CA TYR A 332 26.34 1.95 3.41
C TYR A 332 25.98 3.43 3.35
N ASP A 333 25.04 3.86 4.19
CA ASP A 333 24.68 5.26 4.32
C ASP A 333 25.74 6.06 5.09
N SER A 334 25.54 7.38 5.21
CA SER A 334 26.44 8.27 5.93
C SER A 334 26.58 7.97 7.44
N LEU A 335 25.67 7.15 7.99
CA LEU A 335 25.70 6.68 9.39
C LEU A 335 26.33 5.28 9.51
N GLY A 336 26.85 4.72 8.41
CA GLY A 336 27.46 3.39 8.39
C GLY A 336 26.44 2.25 8.43
N ARG A 337 25.17 2.49 8.10
CA ARG A 337 24.12 1.47 8.06
C ARG A 337 23.96 0.90 6.64
N PRO A 338 23.67 -0.40 6.47
CA PRO A 338 23.34 -0.98 5.16
C PRO A 338 22.22 -0.21 4.46
N SER A 339 22.43 0.15 3.18
CA SER A 339 21.52 1.05 2.46
C SER A 339 20.90 0.43 1.21
N PHE A 340 21.72 0.06 0.22
CA PHE A 340 21.30 -0.53 -1.05
C PHE A 340 22.45 -1.34 -1.66
N TYR A 341 22.17 -2.08 -2.73
CA TYR A 341 23.18 -2.81 -3.49
C TYR A 341 23.53 -2.09 -4.79
N GLN A 342 24.79 -2.15 -5.21
CA GLN A 342 25.25 -1.62 -6.48
C GLN A 342 25.82 -2.76 -7.32
N LEU A 343 25.28 -2.95 -8.54
CA LEU A 343 25.84 -3.89 -9.50
C LEU A 343 26.84 -3.15 -10.40
N LEU A 344 28.09 -3.63 -10.42
CA LEU A 344 29.20 -2.96 -11.13
C LEU A 344 29.26 -3.30 -12.63
N ASP A 345 28.64 -4.40 -13.07
CA ASP A 345 28.67 -4.88 -14.45
C ASP A 345 27.40 -4.54 -15.25
N SER A 346 27.56 -4.30 -16.55
CA SER A 346 26.50 -3.92 -17.49
C SER A 346 25.63 -5.08 -17.99
N ASP A 347 26.10 -6.32 -17.87
CA ASP A 347 25.36 -7.50 -18.35
C ASP A 347 24.37 -7.97 -17.29
N LEU A 348 23.19 -7.36 -17.33
CA LEU A 348 22.07 -7.68 -16.46
C LEU A 348 21.46 -9.01 -16.90
N PRO A 349 21.26 -9.99 -16.00
CA PRO A 349 20.53 -11.20 -16.35
C PRO A 349 19.13 -10.89 -16.86
N ALA A 350 18.60 -11.71 -17.78
CA ALA A 350 17.29 -11.47 -18.41
C ALA A 350 16.13 -11.24 -17.42
N PHE A 351 16.17 -11.86 -16.22
CA PHE A 351 15.14 -11.62 -15.20
C PHE A 351 15.24 -10.21 -14.57
N ILE A 352 16.44 -9.63 -14.48
CA ILE A 352 16.65 -8.24 -14.08
C ILE A 352 16.23 -7.30 -15.20
N GLU A 353 16.54 -7.62 -16.46
CA GLU A 353 16.07 -6.82 -17.60
C GLU A 353 14.55 -6.68 -17.63
N SER A 354 13.81 -7.74 -17.24
CA SER A 354 12.34 -7.68 -17.16
C SER A 354 11.79 -6.74 -16.07
N LYS A 355 12.64 -6.28 -15.15
CA LYS A 355 12.30 -5.36 -14.04
C LYS A 355 12.65 -3.91 -14.33
N LEU A 356 13.38 -3.63 -15.42
CA LEU A 356 13.76 -2.29 -15.88
C LEU A 356 12.71 -1.79 -16.88
#